data_AF-A0A9D8GY04-F1
#
_entry.id   AF-A0A9D8GY04-F1
#
_cell.length_a   1.000
_cell.length_b   1.000
_cell.length_c   1.000
_cell.angle_alpha   90.00
_cell.angle_beta   90.00
_cell.angle_gamma   90.00
#
_symmetry.space_group_name_H-M   'P 1'
#
loop_
_entity.id
_entity.type
_entity.pdbx_description
1 polymer ?
#
loop_
_entity_poly.entity_id
_entity_poly.type
_entity_poly.pdbx_seq_one_letter_code
_entity_poly.pdbx_strand_id
1 'polypeptide(L)'
;MNKNLRPVPKFRNEAEERRFWETHDSSDYVDWSKAKRMRLPNLKPSTTSISLRLPVALLDRIKVAANKRDVPYQSLIKTWLAEKTEK
;
A
#
# COMPACT_ATOMS: atom_id res chain seq x y z
N MET A 1 -21.88 -22.05 14.22
CA MET A 1 -22.16 -21.58 15.59
C MET A 1 -22.67 -20.15 15.47
N ASN A 2 -23.88 -19.89 15.96
CA ASN A 2 -24.52 -18.57 15.83
C ASN A 2 -23.96 -17.65 16.92
N LYS A 3 -22.95 -16.84 16.59
CA LYS A 3 -22.35 -15.88 17.52
C LYS A 3 -23.22 -14.62 17.50
N ASN A 4 -23.72 -14.19 18.65
CA ASN A 4 -24.47 -12.94 18.77
C ASN A 4 -23.52 -11.76 18.54
N LEU A 5 -23.62 -11.13 17.37
CA LEU A 5 -22.77 -10.00 16.99
C LEU A 5 -23.22 -8.72 17.68
N ARG A 6 -22.27 -7.95 18.19
CA ARG A 6 -22.51 -6.62 18.75
C ARG A 6 -22.78 -5.63 17.60
N PRO A 7 -23.64 -4.62 17.81
CA PRO A 7 -23.89 -3.61 16.79
C PRO A 7 -22.63 -2.78 16.53
N VAL A 8 -22.32 -2.55 15.25
CA VAL A 8 -21.21 -1.68 14.83
C VAL A 8 -21.57 -0.22 15.16
N PRO A 9 -20.72 0.53 15.88
CA PRO A 9 -20.95 1.94 16.16
C PRO A 9 -21.04 2.81 14.89
N LYS A 10 -21.75 3.93 14.95
CA LYS A 10 -21.71 4.94 13.88
C LYS A 10 -20.51 5.86 14.10
N PHE A 11 -19.56 5.84 13.17
CA PHE A 11 -18.38 6.71 13.21
C PHE A 11 -18.61 8.01 12.42
N ARG A 12 -17.98 9.10 12.87
CA ARG A 12 -18.06 10.39 12.19
C ARG A 12 -17.06 10.53 11.05
N ASN A 13 -15.92 9.84 11.14
CA ASN A 13 -14.88 9.82 10.11
C ASN A 13 -14.08 8.51 10.12
N GLU A 14 -13.32 8.27 9.04
CA GLU A 14 -12.51 7.05 8.87
C GLU A 14 -11.41 6.91 9.94
N ALA A 15 -10.84 8.02 10.41
CA ALA A 15 -9.78 7.98 11.42
C ALA A 15 -10.29 7.46 12.78
N GLU A 16 -11.52 7.80 13.15
CA GLU A 16 -12.21 7.31 14.34
C GLU A 16 -12.55 5.82 14.21
N GLU A 17 -13.05 5.41 13.05
CA GLU A 17 -13.31 4.00 12.74
C GLU A 17 -12.02 3.15 12.84
N ARG A 18 -10.91 3.63 12.27
CA ARG A 18 -9.62 2.93 12.33
C ARG A 18 -9.15 2.70 13.77
N ARG A 19 -9.21 3.75 14.61
CA ARG A 19 -8.82 3.65 16.03
C ARG A 19 -9.69 2.65 16.80
N PHE A 20 -10.98 2.58 16.46
CA PHE A 20 -11.88 1.60 17.05
C PHE A 20 -11.48 0.16 16.67
N TRP A 21 -11.25 -0.11 15.39
CA TRP A 21 -10.85 -1.44 14.91
C TRP A 21 -9.43 -1.85 15.32
N GLU A 22 -8.51 -0.90 15.55
CA GLU A 22 -7.19 -1.19 16.12
C GLU A 22 -7.25 -1.74 17.55
N THR A 23 -8.31 -1.40 18.29
CA THR A 23 -8.45 -1.73 19.72
C THR A 23 -9.49 -2.82 20.01
N HIS A 24 -10.38 -3.12 19.06
CA HIS A 24 -11.49 -4.05 19.25
C HIS A 24 -11.41 -5.25 18.29
N ASP A 25 -11.72 -6.46 18.80
CA ASP A 25 -11.78 -7.65 17.95
C ASP A 25 -12.98 -7.60 17.00
N SER A 26 -12.69 -7.57 15.70
CA SER A 26 -13.67 -7.63 14.61
C SER A 26 -14.57 -8.86 14.63
N SER A 27 -14.14 -9.98 15.25
CA SER A 27 -14.92 -11.22 15.33
C SER A 27 -16.18 -11.11 16.20
N ASP A 28 -16.30 -10.05 17.00
CA ASP A 28 -17.46 -9.77 17.83
C ASP A 28 -18.52 -8.91 17.12
N TYR A 29 -18.15 -8.28 16.00
CA TYR A 29 -18.98 -7.31 15.29
C TYR A 29 -19.31 -7.75 13.85
N VAL A 30 -18.44 -8.53 13.22
CA VAL A 30 -18.55 -8.90 11.80
C VAL A 30 -18.78 -10.41 11.64
N ASP A 31 -19.76 -10.77 10.82
CA ASP A 31 -20.00 -12.15 10.40
C ASP A 31 -19.00 -12.59 9.33
N TRP A 32 -17.86 -13.10 9.77
CA TRP A 32 -16.82 -13.61 8.87
C TRP A 32 -17.25 -14.82 8.03
N SER A 33 -18.35 -15.50 8.39
CA SER A 33 -18.88 -16.60 7.57
C SER A 33 -19.46 -16.11 6.23
N LYS A 34 -19.84 -14.83 6.16
CA LYS A 34 -20.32 -14.17 4.95
C LYS A 34 -19.21 -13.47 4.16
N ALA A 35 -17.96 -13.51 4.64
CA ALA A 35 -16.85 -12.85 3.98
C ALA A 35 -16.63 -13.47 2.58
N LYS A 36 -16.52 -12.60 1.57
CA LYS A 36 -16.20 -13.00 0.20
C LYS A 36 -14.78 -12.59 -0.13
N ARG A 37 -14.05 -13.47 -0.82
CA ARG A 37 -12.75 -13.10 -1.40
C ARG A 37 -12.99 -12.06 -2.49
N MET A 38 -12.64 -10.82 -2.21
CA MET A 38 -12.71 -9.73 -3.17
C MET A 38 -11.32 -9.56 -3.81
N ARG A 39 -11.26 -9.58 -5.14
CA ARG A 39 -10.10 -9.05 -5.85
C ARG A 39 -10.35 -7.57 -6.01
N LEU A 40 -9.38 -6.74 -5.61
CA LEU A 40 -9.43 -5.30 -5.74
C LEU A 40 -8.49 -4.88 -6.90
N PRO A 41 -8.82 -5.20 -8.16
CA PRO A 41 -7.92 -5.00 -9.29
C PRO A 41 -7.59 -3.52 -9.55
N ASN A 42 -8.44 -2.61 -9.04
CA ASN A 42 -8.36 -1.17 -9.28
C ASN A 42 -7.82 -0.38 -8.08
N LEU A 43 -7.36 -1.04 -7.02
CA LEU A 43 -6.65 -0.34 -5.94
C LEU A 43 -5.30 0.14 -6.48
N LYS A 44 -5.21 1.42 -6.83
CA LYS A 44 -3.96 2.04 -7.27
C LYS A 44 -3.06 2.22 -6.04
N PRO A 45 -1.81 1.73 -6.05
CA PRO A 45 -0.82 2.14 -5.07
C PRO A 45 -0.72 3.67 -5.09
N SER A 46 -0.90 4.32 -3.93
CA SER A 46 -0.76 5.77 -3.82
C SER A 46 0.69 6.16 -4.07
N THR A 47 0.94 7.03 -5.06
CA THR A 47 2.28 7.56 -5.35
C THR A 47 2.40 8.99 -4.83
N THR A 48 3.44 9.27 -4.04
CA THR A 48 3.77 10.63 -3.58
C THR A 48 5.01 11.14 -4.31
N SER A 49 4.96 12.37 -4.81
CA SER A 49 6.13 13.03 -5.42
C SER A 49 7.07 13.52 -4.32
N ILE A 50 8.34 13.14 -4.41
CA ILE A 50 9.39 13.57 -3.48
C ILE A 50 10.57 14.18 -4.25
N SER A 51 11.23 15.16 -3.64
CA SER A 51 12.47 15.74 -4.15
C SER A 51 13.67 15.09 -3.45
N LEU A 52 14.51 14.38 -4.20
CA LEU A 52 15.72 13.70 -3.70
C LEU A 52 16.97 14.28 -4.38
N ARG A 53 18.02 14.56 -3.60
CA ARG A 53 19.34 14.94 -4.14
C ARG A 53 20.16 13.69 -4.42
N LEU A 54 20.73 13.60 -5.62
CA LEU A 54 21.61 12.53 -6.06
C LEU A 54 22.92 13.10 -6.61
N PRO A 55 24.07 12.45 -6.38
CA PRO A 55 25.31 12.81 -7.08
C PRO A 55 25.15 12.71 -8.59
N VAL A 56 25.66 13.69 -9.34
CA VAL A 56 25.52 13.77 -10.81
C VAL A 56 26.07 12.50 -11.47
N ALA A 57 27.25 12.04 -11.06
CA ALA A 57 27.87 10.82 -11.59
C ALA A 57 27.01 9.57 -11.37
N LEU A 58 26.24 9.49 -10.28
CA LEU A 58 25.33 8.37 -10.04
C LEU A 58 24.14 8.44 -11.00
N LEU A 59 23.55 9.63 -11.18
CA LEU A 59 22.43 9.82 -12.09
C LEU A 59 22.80 9.44 -13.53
N ASP A 60 23.99 9.80 -14.00
CA ASP A 60 24.43 9.46 -15.35
C ASP A 60 24.66 7.95 -15.53
N ARG A 61 25.21 7.27 -14.51
CA ARG A 61 25.32 5.80 -14.52
C ARG A 61 23.95 5.13 -14.58
N ILE A 62 22.96 5.67 -13.87
CA ILE A 62 21.57 5.17 -13.92
C ILE A 62 20.98 5.37 -15.31
N LYS A 63 21.17 6.54 -15.94
CA LYS A 63 20.68 6.81 -17.30
C LYS A 63 21.26 5.83 -18.32
N VAL A 64 22.57 5.56 -18.24
CA VAL A 64 23.22 4.57 -19.11
C VAL A 64 22.66 3.16 -18.87
N ALA A 65 22.47 2.76 -17.61
CA ALA A 65 21.90 1.46 -17.28
C ALA A 65 20.44 1.32 -17.76
N ALA A 66 19.67 2.40 -17.69
CA ALA A 66 18.28 2.45 -18.14
C ALA A 66 18.18 2.35 -19.67
N ASN A 67 19.02 3.09 -20.39
CA ASN A 67 19.08 3.01 -21.85
C ASN A 67 19.49 1.61 -22.34
N LYS A 68 20.45 0.96 -21.68
CA LYS A 68 20.83 -0.44 -21.99
C LYS A 68 19.70 -1.45 -21.80
N ARG A 69 18.73 -1.14 -20.95
CA ARG A 69 17.57 -2.00 -20.65
C ARG A 69 16.31 -1.55 -21.37
N ASP A 70 16.42 -0.56 -22.25
CA ASP A 70 15.31 0.08 -22.97
C ASP A 70 14.17 0.53 -22.04
N VAL A 71 14.52 1.10 -20.88
CA VAL A 71 13.56 1.63 -19.91
C VAL A 71 13.86 3.09 -19.53
N PRO A 72 12.86 3.89 -19.14
CA PRO A 72 13.11 5.21 -18.57
C PRO A 72 13.90 5.13 -17.26
N TYR A 73 14.86 6.03 -17.06
CA TYR A 73 15.70 6.04 -15.86
C TYR A 73 14.88 6.21 -14.56
N GLN A 74 13.77 6.96 -14.59
CA GLN A 74 12.87 7.11 -13.44
C GLN A 74 12.15 5.81 -13.10
N SER A 75 11.75 5.03 -14.12
CA SER A 75 11.14 3.71 -13.92
C SER A 75 12.16 2.74 -13.33
N LEU A 76 13.40 2.75 -13.85
CA LEU A 76 14.48 1.91 -13.31
C LEU A 76 14.78 2.23 -11.83
N ILE A 77 14.80 3.51 -11.46
CA ILE A 77 14.98 3.94 -10.06
C ILE A 77 13.89 3.34 -9.18
N LYS A 78 12.61 3.39 -9.60
CA LYS A 78 11.50 2.81 -8.85
C LYS A 78 11.67 1.31 -8.65
N THR A 79 12.03 0.58 -9.69
CA THR A 79 12.24 -0.88 -9.63
C THR A 79 13.36 -1.24 -8.66
N TRP A 80 14.52 -0.59 -8.76
CA TRP A 80 15.64 -0.87 -7.85
C TRP A 80 15.35 -0.49 -6.39
N LEU A 81 14.62 0.59 -6.15
CA LEU A 81 14.18 0.93 -4.80
C LEU A 81 13.25 -0.15 -4.25
N ALA A 82 12.25 -0.57 -5.04
CA ALA A 82 11.32 -1.63 -4.65
C ALA A 82 12.05 -2.93 -4.28
N GLU A 83 12.97 -3.39 -5.14
CA GLU A 83 13.81 -4.58 -4.91
C GLU A 83 14.60 -4.54 -3.59
N LYS A 84 14.94 -3.35 -3.07
CA LYS A 84 15.70 -3.20 -1.82
C LYS A 84 14.83 -3.04 -0.58
N THR A 85 13.59 -2.56 -0.74
CA THR A 85 12.61 -2.46 0.35
C THR A 85 11.80 -3.73 0.56
N GLU A 86 11.65 -4.59 -0.44
CA GLU A 86 11.03 -5.92 -0.26
C GLU A 86 12.01 -6.86 0.45
N LYS A 87 11.95 -6.86 1.77
CA LYS A 87 12.61 -7.81 2.68
C LYS A 87 11.64 -8.24 3.77
#